data_AF-A0A848VI68-F1
#
_entry.id   AF-A0A848VI68-F1
#
_cell.length_a   1.000
_cell.length_b   1.000
_cell.length_c   1.000
_cell.angle_alpha   90.00
_cell.angle_beta   90.00
_cell.angle_gamma   90.00
#
_symmetry.space_group_name_H-M   'P 1'
#
loop_
_entity.id
_entity.type
_entity.pdbx_description
1 polymer ?
#
loop_
_entity_poly.entity_id
_entity_poly.type
_entity_poly.pdbx_seq_one_letter_code
_entity_poly.pdbx_strand_id
1 'polypeptide(L)'
;MMRLFLLLMGTLLAAPAAAQISAAEPLLIDYPFPTVTQGSVDFGDLDGDGDLDFVVTGLRLNETPVTRVFKLVDSTYVAGIGGFFTQLSFKVYQPVPAVLNQVWNGAARWGDADGDGDGDLLLFGLNIVERVVGQPQTETVGELYLNNGLNLVRAEVDLPGLYGGDAAWGDYDADGDLDFAACGASSLVAPYAPQTLLYRNDGSGFFQVDSALPGVSSCQLDWGDLDGDGDLDLALTGESDSGPIAAVFERRAGDTFIDLEVDLPTLYLADLDWGDFDGDGRDDLVISGGVLDPNLLRGSTTLLRSTPTGMREVPDPGLSHLLAGGVAWTDYDVDGDLDVIVTGAETVLGRRAGAVLINEGGTFRTEFILAGLTQGDLAVGDYNDDGDDDFFILGLNDEGLPFGNFIMNQTFPEIVPPGFVRR
;
A
#
# COMPACT_ATOMS: atom_id res chain seq x y z
N MET A 1 15.99 -72.14 -17.90
CA MET A 1 15.96 -72.01 -16.43
C MET A 1 17.20 -71.25 -15.98
N MET A 2 17.11 -69.93 -15.79
CA MET A 2 17.95 -69.19 -14.85
C MET A 2 17.37 -67.79 -14.68
N ARG A 3 16.91 -67.48 -13.47
CA ARG A 3 16.45 -66.16 -13.03
C ARG A 3 17.67 -65.28 -12.82
N LEU A 4 17.65 -64.05 -13.32
CA LEU A 4 18.59 -62.99 -12.93
C LEU A 4 17.80 -61.93 -12.16
N PHE A 5 18.11 -61.81 -10.87
CA PHE A 5 17.63 -60.75 -9.98
C PHE A 5 18.32 -59.45 -10.37
N LEU A 6 17.56 -58.40 -10.70
CA LEU A 6 18.06 -57.02 -10.71
C LEU A 6 17.92 -56.46 -9.29
N LEU A 7 19.04 -56.09 -8.68
CA LEU A 7 19.10 -55.37 -7.41
C LEU A 7 18.94 -53.88 -7.73
N LEU A 8 17.82 -53.27 -7.32
CA LEU A 8 17.62 -51.83 -7.35
C LEU A 8 18.27 -51.26 -6.07
N MET A 9 19.42 -50.62 -6.18
CA MET A 9 19.92 -49.72 -5.15
C MET A 9 19.72 -48.29 -5.65
N GLY A 10 18.75 -47.61 -5.05
CA GLY A 10 18.50 -46.20 -5.28
C GLY A 10 19.61 -45.35 -4.68
N THR A 11 20.26 -44.56 -5.51
CA THR A 11 20.91 -43.33 -5.08
C THR A 11 19.88 -42.22 -5.19
N LEU A 12 19.37 -41.76 -4.05
CA LEU A 12 18.65 -40.50 -3.94
C LEU A 12 19.65 -39.41 -4.37
N LEU A 13 19.47 -38.85 -5.56
CA LEU A 13 20.15 -37.63 -5.94
C LEU A 13 19.52 -36.52 -5.09
N ALA A 14 20.33 -35.90 -4.23
CA ALA A 14 19.94 -34.65 -3.59
C ALA A 14 19.53 -33.66 -4.68
N ALA A 15 18.39 -33.00 -4.50
CA ALA A 15 18.00 -31.85 -5.30
C ALA A 15 19.16 -30.84 -5.28
N PRO A 16 19.48 -30.18 -6.41
CA PRO A 16 20.43 -29.09 -6.36
C PRO A 16 19.87 -28.04 -5.40
N ALA A 17 20.71 -27.49 -4.52
CA ALA A 17 20.38 -26.28 -3.77
C ALA A 17 19.84 -25.25 -4.78
N ALA A 18 18.70 -24.64 -4.46
CA ALA A 18 18.15 -23.55 -5.25
C ALA A 18 19.29 -22.56 -5.53
N ALA A 19 19.56 -22.34 -6.81
CA ALA A 19 20.50 -21.30 -7.18
C ALA A 19 19.78 -19.99 -6.85
N GLN A 20 20.29 -19.26 -5.86
CA GLN A 20 19.87 -17.89 -5.57
C GLN A 20 20.01 -17.12 -6.88
N ILE A 21 18.88 -16.84 -7.53
CA ILE A 21 18.85 -15.98 -8.72
C ILE A 21 19.04 -14.59 -8.15
N SER A 22 20.21 -13.98 -8.38
CA SER A 22 20.35 -12.55 -8.11
C SER A 22 19.35 -11.84 -9.03
N ALA A 23 18.38 -11.13 -8.44
CA ALA A 23 17.40 -10.35 -9.16
C ALA A 23 18.11 -9.37 -10.10
N ALA A 24 17.63 -9.23 -11.32
CA ALA A 24 18.11 -8.16 -12.19
C ALA A 24 17.63 -6.81 -11.65
N GLU A 25 18.36 -5.73 -11.97
CA GLU A 25 17.90 -4.38 -11.57
C GLU A 25 16.47 -4.14 -12.07
N PRO A 26 15.56 -3.66 -11.22
CA PRO A 26 14.17 -3.43 -11.60
C PRO A 26 14.09 -2.33 -12.68
N LEU A 27 13.08 -2.44 -13.54
CA LEU A 27 12.87 -1.50 -14.64
C LEU A 27 11.89 -0.40 -14.23
N LEU A 28 12.29 0.86 -14.44
CA LEU A 28 11.36 1.99 -14.30
C LEU A 28 10.56 2.12 -15.59
N ILE A 29 9.24 1.95 -15.51
CA ILE A 29 8.35 2.01 -16.68
C ILE A 29 7.70 3.39 -16.78
N ASP A 30 7.87 4.03 -17.94
CA ASP A 30 7.34 5.36 -18.25
C ASP A 30 5.92 5.26 -18.82
N TYR A 31 4.97 5.00 -17.93
CA TYR A 31 3.55 5.15 -18.23
C TYR A 31 3.09 6.60 -17.97
N PRO A 32 2.14 7.13 -18.76
CA PRO A 32 1.75 8.54 -18.72
C PRO A 32 0.80 8.87 -17.56
N PHE A 33 1.24 8.63 -16.33
CA PHE A 33 0.46 8.88 -15.14
C PHE A 33 0.41 10.36 -14.75
N PRO A 34 -0.64 10.80 -14.05
CA PRO A 34 -0.69 12.15 -13.51
C PRO A 34 0.45 12.36 -12.52
N THR A 35 1.26 13.41 -12.72
CA THR A 35 2.27 13.82 -11.73
C THR A 35 1.56 14.61 -10.63
N VAL A 36 1.53 14.05 -9.42
CA VAL A 36 0.75 14.55 -8.28
C VAL A 36 1.57 14.63 -6.99
N THR A 37 1.13 15.47 -6.06
CA THR A 37 1.64 15.61 -4.69
C THR A 37 0.52 15.33 -3.70
N GLN A 38 0.84 14.88 -2.47
CA GLN A 38 -0.18 14.55 -1.46
C GLN A 38 -1.24 13.62 -2.05
N GLY A 39 -0.75 12.63 -2.81
CA GLY A 39 -1.55 11.66 -3.49
C GLY A 39 -1.60 10.37 -2.72
N SER A 40 -2.47 9.49 -3.19
CA SER A 40 -2.52 8.10 -2.79
C SER A 40 -2.55 7.23 -4.05
N VAL A 41 -1.98 6.04 -3.96
CA VAL A 41 -2.02 4.99 -4.97
C VAL A 41 -2.51 3.70 -4.32
N ASP A 42 -3.21 2.89 -5.10
CA ASP A 42 -3.54 1.53 -4.70
C ASP A 42 -3.73 0.64 -5.93
N PHE A 43 -3.35 -0.63 -5.78
CA PHE A 43 -3.58 -1.69 -6.76
C PHE A 43 -4.85 -2.46 -6.43
N GLY A 44 -5.57 -2.91 -7.45
CA GLY A 44 -6.77 -3.73 -7.29
C GLY A 44 -7.29 -4.21 -8.63
N ASP A 45 -8.07 -5.28 -8.66
CA ASP A 45 -8.61 -5.82 -9.92
C ASP A 45 -9.96 -5.17 -10.24
N LEU A 46 -10.01 -4.31 -11.26
CA LEU A 46 -11.25 -3.60 -11.63
C LEU A 46 -12.22 -4.48 -12.41
N ASP A 47 -11.81 -5.56 -13.05
CA ASP A 47 -12.74 -6.33 -13.89
C ASP A 47 -12.58 -7.84 -13.87
N GLY A 48 -11.96 -8.33 -12.79
CA GLY A 48 -11.91 -9.72 -12.41
C GLY A 48 -11.05 -10.56 -13.35
N ASP A 49 -10.08 -9.94 -14.05
CA ASP A 49 -9.21 -10.63 -15.00
C ASP A 49 -7.89 -11.12 -14.39
N GLY A 50 -7.65 -10.79 -13.12
CA GLY A 50 -6.48 -11.18 -12.34
C GLY A 50 -5.27 -10.25 -12.51
N ASP A 51 -5.29 -9.34 -13.48
CA ASP A 51 -4.27 -8.31 -13.60
C ASP A 51 -4.58 -7.16 -12.61
N LEU A 52 -3.56 -6.60 -11.95
CA LEU A 52 -3.79 -5.47 -11.06
C LEU A 52 -3.90 -4.15 -11.85
N ASP A 53 -5.10 -3.59 -11.75
CA ASP A 53 -5.41 -2.22 -12.11
C ASP A 53 -4.99 -1.28 -10.99
N PHE A 54 -5.05 0.03 -11.23
CA PHE A 54 -4.68 0.95 -10.16
C PHE A 54 -5.43 2.27 -10.20
N VAL A 55 -5.48 2.91 -9.03
CA VAL A 55 -6.00 4.26 -8.84
C VAL A 55 -4.88 5.20 -8.39
N VAL A 56 -4.93 6.45 -8.84
CA VAL A 56 -4.09 7.53 -8.32
C VAL A 56 -4.94 8.73 -7.97
N THR A 57 -4.72 9.28 -6.78
CA THR A 57 -5.26 10.55 -6.35
C THR A 57 -4.16 11.58 -6.09
N GLY A 58 -4.51 12.86 -5.95
CA GLY A 58 -3.56 13.87 -5.50
C GLY A 58 -3.71 15.22 -6.19
N LEU A 59 -2.81 16.14 -5.84
CA LEU A 59 -2.81 17.52 -6.32
C LEU A 59 -1.75 17.73 -7.40
N ARG A 60 -2.14 18.23 -8.57
CA ARG A 60 -1.17 18.65 -9.60
C ARG A 60 -0.46 19.94 -9.21
N LEU A 61 0.68 20.20 -9.85
CA LEU A 61 1.44 21.46 -9.70
C LEU A 61 0.65 22.75 -9.99
N ASN A 62 -0.44 22.66 -10.76
CA ASN A 62 -1.33 23.78 -11.03
C ASN A 62 -2.51 23.86 -10.03
N GLU A 63 -2.39 23.19 -8.87
CA GLU A 63 -3.39 23.15 -7.79
C GLU A 63 -4.74 22.55 -8.22
N THR A 64 -4.72 21.63 -9.20
CA THR A 64 -5.93 20.89 -9.60
C THR A 64 -5.92 19.49 -9.01
N PRO A 65 -6.93 19.10 -8.20
CA PRO A 65 -7.10 17.74 -7.70
C PRO A 65 -7.33 16.77 -8.85
N VAL A 66 -6.91 15.52 -8.67
CA VAL A 66 -7.03 14.46 -9.65
C VAL A 66 -7.39 13.17 -8.94
N THR A 67 -8.37 12.46 -9.48
CA THR A 67 -8.60 11.03 -9.21
C THR A 67 -8.65 10.34 -10.56
N ARG A 68 -7.78 9.36 -10.81
CA ARG A 68 -7.71 8.62 -12.07
C ARG A 68 -7.56 7.13 -11.80
N VAL A 69 -8.36 6.34 -12.48
CA VAL A 69 -8.28 4.89 -12.53
C VAL A 69 -7.65 4.48 -13.86
N PHE A 70 -6.84 3.46 -13.83
CA PHE A 70 -6.19 2.87 -14.99
C PHE A 70 -6.41 1.37 -14.97
N LYS A 71 -6.84 0.84 -16.11
CA LYS A 71 -6.93 -0.59 -16.34
C LYS A 71 -5.69 -1.08 -17.08
N LEU A 72 -5.10 -2.19 -16.65
CA LEU A 72 -4.07 -2.95 -17.33
C LEU A 72 -4.68 -3.74 -18.49
N VAL A 73 -4.02 -3.70 -19.64
CA VAL A 73 -4.46 -4.49 -20.80
C VAL A 73 -3.28 -5.06 -21.57
N ASP A 74 -3.53 -6.16 -22.27
CA ASP A 74 -2.59 -6.70 -23.23
C ASP A 74 -2.39 -5.76 -24.42
N SER A 75 -1.15 -5.37 -24.65
CA SER A 75 -0.72 -4.65 -25.84
C SER A 75 0.21 -5.51 -26.69
N THR A 76 -0.02 -5.49 -28.00
CA THR A 76 0.80 -6.24 -28.95
C THR A 76 1.89 -5.35 -29.55
N TYR A 77 3.14 -5.81 -29.49
CA TYR A 77 4.29 -5.17 -30.14
C TYR A 77 4.96 -6.10 -31.16
N VAL A 78 5.36 -5.57 -32.31
CA VAL A 78 6.10 -6.33 -33.35
C VAL A 78 7.57 -5.93 -33.31
N ALA A 79 8.42 -6.85 -32.82
CA ALA A 79 9.86 -6.67 -32.79
C ALA A 79 10.50 -7.21 -34.08
N GLY A 80 11.43 -6.45 -34.66
CA GLY A 80 12.15 -6.82 -35.89
C GLY A 80 13.65 -6.92 -35.67
N ILE A 81 14.26 -8.09 -35.94
CA ILE A 81 15.72 -8.27 -35.91
C ILE A 81 16.17 -8.93 -37.23
N GLY A 82 17.01 -8.23 -38.00
CA GLY A 82 17.62 -8.79 -39.21
C GLY A 82 16.63 -9.21 -40.32
N GLY A 83 15.43 -8.61 -40.37
CA GLY A 83 14.37 -8.95 -41.32
C GLY A 83 13.42 -10.05 -40.86
N PHE A 84 13.62 -10.60 -39.66
CA PHE A 84 12.64 -11.45 -38.97
C PHE A 84 11.78 -10.58 -38.07
N PHE A 85 10.47 -10.85 -38.05
CA PHE A 85 9.50 -10.17 -37.19
C PHE A 85 8.89 -11.18 -36.23
N THR A 86 8.80 -10.83 -34.95
CA THR A 86 8.08 -11.58 -33.94
C THR A 86 7.06 -10.67 -33.28
N GLN A 87 5.91 -11.25 -32.93
CA GLN A 87 4.89 -10.58 -32.14
C GLN A 87 5.13 -10.92 -30.67
N LEU A 88 5.11 -9.89 -29.82
CA LEU A 88 5.21 -9.98 -28.37
C LEU A 88 3.97 -9.33 -27.77
N SER A 89 3.52 -9.83 -26.63
CA SER A 89 2.52 -9.15 -25.80
C SER A 89 3.22 -8.54 -24.60
N PHE A 90 2.76 -7.38 -24.16
CA PHE A 90 3.21 -6.73 -22.92
C PHE A 90 2.04 -5.95 -22.32
N LYS A 91 2.01 -5.84 -21.00
CA LYS A 91 0.94 -5.15 -20.29
C LYS A 91 1.10 -3.62 -20.35
N VAL A 92 0.00 -2.91 -20.52
CA VAL A 92 -0.05 -1.43 -20.48
C VAL A 92 -1.23 -0.92 -19.70
N TYR A 93 -1.01 0.11 -18.91
CA TYR A 93 -2.09 0.86 -18.29
C TYR A 93 -2.78 1.80 -19.27
N GLN A 94 -4.12 1.76 -19.26
CA GLN A 94 -5.00 2.64 -20.02
C GLN A 94 -5.97 3.37 -19.07
N PRO A 95 -6.18 4.68 -19.24
CA PRO A 95 -7.07 5.42 -18.36
C PRO A 95 -8.53 4.98 -18.54
N VAL A 96 -9.20 4.72 -17.42
CA VAL A 96 -10.63 4.40 -17.38
C VAL A 96 -11.44 5.70 -17.28
N PRO A 97 -12.37 5.96 -18.20
CA PRO A 97 -13.20 7.16 -18.16
C PRO A 97 -14.30 7.05 -17.10
N ALA A 98 -13.96 7.32 -15.84
CA ALA A 98 -14.90 7.34 -14.71
C ALA A 98 -15.23 8.78 -14.25
N VAL A 99 -16.47 9.00 -13.81
CA VAL A 99 -16.91 10.28 -13.22
C VAL A 99 -16.76 10.19 -11.71
N LEU A 100 -15.55 10.49 -11.23
CA LEU A 100 -15.17 10.43 -9.83
C LEU A 100 -14.99 11.82 -9.24
N ASN A 101 -15.23 11.95 -7.94
CA ASN A 101 -14.77 13.11 -7.19
C ASN A 101 -13.24 13.20 -7.33
N GLN A 102 -12.74 14.40 -7.57
CA GLN A 102 -11.31 14.65 -7.72
C GLN A 102 -10.76 15.02 -6.36
N VAL A 103 -9.92 14.15 -5.79
CA VAL A 103 -9.44 14.32 -4.41
C VAL A 103 -7.93 14.42 -4.32
N TRP A 104 -7.45 15.01 -3.23
CA TRP A 104 -6.05 15.02 -2.81
C TRP A 104 -5.99 15.00 -1.28
N ASN A 105 -4.83 14.66 -0.72
CA ASN A 105 -4.59 14.60 0.73
C ASN A 105 -5.65 13.75 1.44
N GLY A 106 -5.69 12.47 1.09
CA GLY A 106 -6.59 11.44 1.60
C GLY A 106 -6.21 10.12 0.95
N ALA A 107 -7.14 9.17 0.92
CA ALA A 107 -6.90 7.82 0.45
C ALA A 107 -7.84 7.40 -0.68
N ALA A 108 -7.33 6.55 -1.56
CA ALA A 108 -8.11 5.78 -2.52
C ALA A 108 -7.74 4.31 -2.35
N ARG A 109 -8.74 3.46 -2.07
CA ARG A 109 -8.53 2.04 -1.74
C ARG A 109 -9.50 1.15 -2.51
N TRP A 110 -8.98 0.11 -3.13
CA TRP A 110 -9.76 -0.93 -3.79
C TRP A 110 -10.22 -1.97 -2.78
N GLY A 111 -11.46 -2.44 -2.93
CA GLY A 111 -12.00 -3.57 -2.18
C GLY A 111 -13.32 -4.02 -2.80
N ASP A 112 -13.62 -5.31 -2.78
CA ASP A 112 -14.89 -5.86 -3.26
C ASP A 112 -15.99 -5.67 -2.19
N ALA A 113 -16.71 -4.55 -2.27
CA ALA A 113 -17.64 -4.11 -1.24
C ALA A 113 -19.01 -4.78 -1.33
N ASP A 114 -19.36 -5.38 -2.47
CA ASP A 114 -20.63 -6.10 -2.65
C ASP A 114 -20.48 -7.60 -2.97
N GLY A 115 -19.25 -8.12 -2.94
CA GLY A 115 -18.92 -9.54 -3.03
C GLY A 115 -19.08 -10.10 -4.44
N ASP A 116 -19.02 -9.26 -5.48
CA ASP A 116 -19.23 -9.66 -6.87
C ASP A 116 -17.94 -10.04 -7.61
N GLY A 117 -16.79 -9.79 -6.98
CA GLY A 117 -15.44 -10.09 -7.48
C GLY A 117 -14.79 -8.97 -8.29
N ASP A 118 -15.50 -7.88 -8.58
CA ASP A 118 -14.93 -6.69 -9.19
C ASP A 118 -14.52 -5.68 -8.10
N GLY A 119 -13.36 -5.02 -8.23
CA GLY A 119 -12.90 -4.04 -7.25
C GLY A 119 -13.76 -2.77 -7.22
N ASP A 120 -14.22 -2.40 -6.03
CA ASP A 120 -14.90 -1.13 -5.72
C ASP A 120 -13.94 -0.10 -5.14
N LEU A 121 -14.26 1.18 -5.29
CA LEU A 121 -13.37 2.27 -4.91
C LEU A 121 -13.90 3.06 -3.71
N LEU A 122 -13.22 2.94 -2.56
CA LEU A 122 -13.37 3.82 -1.41
C LEU A 122 -12.48 5.06 -1.54
N LEU A 123 -13.05 6.23 -1.32
CA LEU A 123 -12.39 7.51 -1.59
C LEU A 123 -12.60 8.53 -0.48
N PHE A 124 -11.50 8.98 0.14
CA PHE A 124 -11.46 10.09 1.08
C PHE A 124 -10.50 11.18 0.61
N GLY A 125 -10.72 12.42 1.06
CA GLY A 125 -9.76 13.52 0.86
C GLY A 125 -10.39 14.90 0.71
N LEU A 126 -9.64 15.81 0.10
CA LEU A 126 -10.06 17.18 -0.20
C LEU A 126 -10.40 17.34 -1.67
N ASN A 127 -11.50 18.03 -1.96
CA ASN A 127 -11.87 18.44 -3.32
C ASN A 127 -11.93 19.98 -3.40
N ILE A 128 -11.75 20.52 -4.61
CA ILE A 128 -11.91 21.95 -4.90
C ILE A 128 -13.13 22.10 -5.80
N VAL A 129 -14.19 22.73 -5.26
CA VAL A 129 -15.44 22.97 -5.98
C VAL A 129 -15.67 24.46 -6.21
N GLU A 130 -16.14 24.82 -7.41
CA GLU A 130 -16.47 26.20 -7.76
C GLU A 130 -17.98 26.33 -7.98
N ARG A 131 -18.73 26.49 -6.88
CA ARG A 131 -20.20 26.68 -6.93
C ARG A 131 -20.58 28.11 -7.33
N VAL A 132 -19.66 29.06 -7.13
CA VAL A 132 -19.79 30.47 -7.53
C VAL A 132 -18.55 30.84 -8.33
N VAL A 133 -18.76 31.40 -9.54
CA VAL A 133 -17.68 31.78 -10.45
C VAL A 133 -16.70 32.76 -9.77
N GLY A 134 -15.42 32.42 -9.80
CA GLY A 134 -14.30 33.12 -9.18
C GLY A 134 -14.12 32.83 -7.69
N GLN A 135 -14.85 31.86 -7.10
CA GLN A 135 -14.80 31.53 -5.69
C GLN A 135 -14.70 30.01 -5.46
N PRO A 136 -13.53 29.41 -5.74
CA PRO A 136 -13.29 28.02 -5.39
C PRO A 136 -13.35 27.83 -3.87
N GLN A 137 -13.95 26.72 -3.45
CA GLN A 137 -14.04 26.30 -2.06
C GLN A 137 -13.48 24.88 -1.94
N THR A 138 -12.74 24.64 -0.86
CA THR A 138 -12.31 23.29 -0.50
C THR A 138 -13.39 22.63 0.35
N GLU A 139 -13.69 21.37 0.05
CA GLU A 139 -14.60 20.53 0.85
C GLU A 139 -13.95 19.17 1.10
N THR A 140 -14.34 18.51 2.20
CA THR A 140 -13.95 17.13 2.48
C THR A 140 -14.84 16.17 1.71
N VAL A 141 -14.30 15.02 1.32
CA VAL A 141 -14.97 14.00 0.52
C VAL A 141 -14.82 12.66 1.24
N GLY A 142 -15.91 11.89 1.26
CA GLY A 142 -15.98 10.50 1.67
C GLY A 142 -17.02 9.85 0.77
N GLU A 143 -16.59 8.92 -0.07
CA GLU A 143 -17.44 8.29 -1.09
C GLU A 143 -17.02 6.85 -1.32
N LEU A 144 -18.01 5.99 -1.55
CA LEU A 144 -17.82 4.65 -2.09
C LEU A 144 -18.37 4.63 -3.52
N TYR A 145 -17.61 4.04 -4.44
CA TYR A 145 -18.05 3.80 -5.81
C TYR A 145 -18.06 2.29 -6.07
N LEU A 146 -19.25 1.74 -6.29
CA LEU A 146 -19.41 0.35 -6.71
C LEU A 146 -19.12 0.21 -8.20
N ASN A 147 -18.37 -0.82 -8.54
CA ASN A 147 -18.21 -1.34 -9.86
C ASN A 147 -19.45 -2.14 -10.26
N ASN A 148 -19.65 -2.30 -11.56
CA ASN A 148 -20.75 -3.11 -12.09
C ASN A 148 -20.36 -3.78 -13.41
N GLY A 149 -19.07 -4.10 -13.53
CA GLY A 149 -18.39 -4.60 -14.73
C GLY A 149 -18.31 -3.61 -15.89
N LEU A 150 -18.88 -2.40 -15.79
CA LEU A 150 -18.88 -1.41 -16.88
C LEU A 150 -18.46 -0.01 -16.42
N ASN A 151 -18.83 0.41 -15.21
CA ASN A 151 -18.54 1.74 -14.68
C ASN A 151 -18.50 1.73 -13.15
N LEU A 152 -17.68 2.62 -12.59
CA LEU A 152 -17.75 3.02 -11.19
C LEU A 152 -18.94 3.96 -10.97
N VAL A 153 -19.85 3.54 -10.09
CA VAL A 153 -21.09 4.25 -9.75
C VAL A 153 -21.12 4.52 -8.25
N ARG A 154 -21.37 5.78 -7.88
CA ARG A 154 -21.44 6.19 -6.48
C ARG A 154 -22.50 5.38 -5.71
N ALA A 155 -22.11 4.76 -4.61
CA ALA A 155 -22.97 4.07 -3.67
C ALA A 155 -23.78 5.05 -2.80
N GLU A 156 -24.98 4.66 -2.37
CA GLU A 156 -25.80 5.43 -1.44
C GLU A 156 -25.43 5.12 0.03
N VAL A 157 -24.16 5.36 0.40
CA VAL A 157 -23.66 5.21 1.77
C VAL A 157 -23.42 6.59 2.39
N ASP A 158 -23.86 6.79 3.64
CA ASP A 158 -23.64 8.04 4.38
C ASP A 158 -22.23 8.04 4.99
N LEU A 159 -21.25 8.45 4.18
CA LEU A 159 -19.86 8.60 4.59
C LEU A 159 -19.56 10.07 4.92
N PRO A 160 -19.04 10.39 6.11
CA PRO A 160 -18.51 11.72 6.38
C PRO A 160 -17.24 11.94 5.54
N GLY A 161 -17.03 13.17 5.09
CA GLY A 161 -15.79 13.50 4.40
C GLY A 161 -14.61 13.60 5.37
N LEU A 162 -13.57 12.83 5.11
CA LEU A 162 -12.29 12.84 5.83
C LEU A 162 -11.17 13.32 4.93
N TYR A 163 -10.10 13.88 5.51
CA TYR A 163 -8.88 14.22 4.78
C TYR A 163 -7.63 14.07 5.66
N GLY A 164 -6.48 14.01 4.99
CA GLY A 164 -5.17 13.88 5.60
C GLY A 164 -5.11 12.63 6.47
N GLY A 165 -5.49 11.49 5.91
CA GLY A 165 -5.55 10.22 6.61
C GLY A 165 -5.75 9.09 5.62
N ASP A 166 -6.00 7.90 6.15
CA ASP A 166 -6.08 6.68 5.36
C ASP A 166 -7.34 5.85 5.61
N ALA A 167 -7.54 4.82 4.79
CA ALA A 167 -8.52 3.78 4.97
C ALA A 167 -7.92 2.40 4.64
N ALA A 168 -8.46 1.34 5.24
CA ALA A 168 -8.08 -0.03 4.96
C ALA A 168 -9.31 -0.93 4.99
N TRP A 169 -9.41 -1.81 3.99
CA TRP A 169 -10.44 -2.85 3.90
C TRP A 169 -10.02 -4.07 4.72
N GLY A 170 -10.99 -4.78 5.30
CA GLY A 170 -10.75 -6.04 6.00
C GLY A 170 -12.06 -6.60 6.53
N ASP A 171 -12.26 -7.92 6.40
CA ASP A 171 -13.38 -8.64 7.04
C ASP A 171 -13.05 -8.80 8.53
N TYR A 172 -13.28 -7.76 9.33
CA TYR A 172 -12.81 -7.74 10.73
C TYR A 172 -13.69 -8.60 11.63
N ASP A 173 -14.90 -8.99 11.21
CA ASP A 173 -15.78 -9.86 11.97
C ASP A 173 -15.98 -11.28 11.44
N ALA A 174 -15.21 -11.63 10.40
CA ALA A 174 -15.09 -12.94 9.79
C ALA A 174 -16.43 -13.47 9.27
N ASP A 175 -17.29 -12.58 8.74
CA ASP A 175 -18.58 -12.92 8.17
C ASP A 175 -18.54 -13.12 6.65
N GLY A 176 -17.43 -12.77 6.01
CA GLY A 176 -17.14 -12.93 4.60
C GLY A 176 -17.46 -11.70 3.75
N ASP A 177 -17.99 -10.62 4.34
CA ASP A 177 -18.23 -9.35 3.67
C ASP A 177 -17.11 -8.36 4.05
N LEU A 178 -16.52 -7.65 3.07
CA LEU A 178 -15.45 -6.70 3.38
C LEU A 178 -15.99 -5.48 4.14
N ASP A 179 -15.41 -5.21 5.30
CA ASP A 179 -15.58 -4.00 6.09
C ASP A 179 -14.44 -3.01 5.82
N PHE A 180 -14.52 -1.80 6.41
CA PHE A 180 -13.38 -0.90 6.40
C PHE A 180 -13.25 -0.04 7.65
N ALA A 181 -12.00 0.34 7.95
CA ALA A 181 -11.68 1.45 8.83
C ALA A 181 -11.16 2.65 8.02
N ALA A 182 -11.40 3.85 8.53
CA ALA A 182 -10.87 5.09 7.94
C ALA A 182 -10.55 6.11 9.03
N CYS A 183 -9.47 6.87 8.88
CA CYS A 183 -9.11 7.94 9.79
C CYS A 183 -8.81 9.25 9.06
N GLY A 184 -8.87 10.38 9.77
CA GLY A 184 -8.59 11.68 9.20
C GLY A 184 -9.29 12.82 9.94
N ALA A 185 -9.17 14.02 9.40
CA ALA A 185 -9.89 15.20 9.90
C ALA A 185 -11.20 15.40 9.14
N SER A 186 -12.28 15.73 9.87
CA SER A 186 -13.61 15.99 9.28
C SER A 186 -13.93 17.48 9.12
N SER A 187 -13.09 18.37 9.68
CA SER A 187 -13.25 19.83 9.60
C SER A 187 -12.00 20.51 9.08
N LEU A 188 -12.16 21.43 8.12
CA LEU A 188 -11.06 22.25 7.59
C LEU A 188 -10.61 23.37 8.55
N VAL A 189 -11.28 23.52 9.69
CA VAL A 189 -11.03 24.59 10.67
C VAL A 189 -10.82 23.98 12.05
N ALA A 190 -9.83 24.53 12.77
CA ALA A 190 -9.52 24.15 14.15
C ALA A 190 -10.79 24.10 15.02
N PRO A 191 -11.02 23.02 15.80
CA PRO A 191 -10.03 21.99 16.17
C PRO A 191 -9.85 20.84 15.16
N TYR A 192 -10.26 20.98 13.90
CA TYR A 192 -10.10 20.01 12.80
C TYR A 192 -10.88 18.70 12.94
N ALA A 193 -11.35 18.36 14.14
CA ALA A 193 -12.23 17.23 14.43
C ALA A 193 -11.67 15.90 13.87
N PRO A 194 -10.55 15.42 14.43
CA PRO A 194 -9.95 14.14 14.05
C PRO A 194 -10.92 12.98 14.35
N GLN A 195 -10.97 12.00 13.47
CA GLN A 195 -11.89 10.86 13.53
C GLN A 195 -11.17 9.57 13.12
N THR A 196 -11.58 8.47 13.74
CA THR A 196 -11.32 7.12 13.28
C THR A 196 -12.69 6.44 13.23
N LEU A 197 -13.04 5.94 12.06
CA LEU A 197 -14.34 5.38 11.74
C LEU A 197 -14.14 3.90 11.43
N LEU A 198 -15.05 3.07 11.93
CA LEU A 198 -15.18 1.67 11.54
C LEU A 198 -16.57 1.50 10.92
N TYR A 199 -16.65 0.92 9.74
CA TYR A 199 -17.89 0.61 9.05
C TYR A 199 -17.96 -0.88 8.79
N ARG A 200 -18.99 -1.52 9.36
CA ARG A 200 -19.29 -2.92 9.08
C ARG A 200 -20.19 -3.05 7.85
N ASN A 201 -19.88 -3.96 6.96
CA ASN A 201 -20.73 -4.46 5.89
C ASN A 201 -21.46 -5.72 6.39
N ASP A 202 -22.78 -5.79 6.25
CA ASP A 202 -23.55 -6.99 6.62
C ASP A 202 -24.14 -7.72 5.40
N GLY A 203 -23.54 -7.46 4.23
CA GLY A 203 -23.98 -7.89 2.91
C GLY A 203 -25.23 -7.16 2.40
N SER A 204 -25.87 -6.32 3.22
CA SER A 204 -27.00 -5.47 2.83
C SER A 204 -26.69 -3.97 2.80
N GLY A 205 -25.53 -3.59 3.36
CA GLY A 205 -24.98 -2.26 3.30
C GLY A 205 -24.01 -1.98 4.45
N PHE A 206 -23.45 -0.77 4.44
CA PHE A 206 -22.46 -0.32 5.42
C PHE A 206 -23.10 0.40 6.60
N PHE A 207 -22.66 0.07 7.81
CA PHE A 207 -23.09 0.66 9.07
C PHE A 207 -21.90 1.11 9.90
N GLN A 208 -21.91 2.36 10.34
CA GLN A 208 -20.88 2.86 11.25
C GLN A 208 -20.99 2.18 12.61
N VAL A 209 -19.85 1.67 13.08
CA VAL A 209 -19.66 1.01 14.37
C VAL A 209 -19.10 2.02 15.38
N ASP A 210 -19.61 1.98 16.61
CA ASP A 210 -19.08 2.76 17.74
C ASP A 210 -17.94 1.98 18.42
N SER A 211 -16.78 1.92 17.76
CA SER A 211 -15.62 1.10 18.16
C SER A 211 -14.80 1.69 19.32
N ALA A 212 -15.14 2.90 19.79
CA ALA A 212 -14.39 3.66 20.78
C ALA A 212 -12.90 3.91 20.44
N LEU A 213 -12.50 3.69 19.18
CA LEU A 213 -11.17 4.06 18.67
C LEU A 213 -10.95 5.58 18.82
N PRO A 214 -9.73 6.02 19.16
CA PRO A 214 -9.43 7.44 19.26
C PRO A 214 -9.56 8.11 17.90
N GLY A 215 -10.09 9.34 17.85
CA GLY A 215 -10.08 10.12 16.62
C GLY A 215 -8.68 10.60 16.28
N VAL A 216 -8.19 10.31 15.07
CA VAL A 216 -6.83 10.64 14.64
C VAL A 216 -6.84 11.31 13.26
N SER A 217 -5.93 12.24 13.03
CA SER A 217 -5.71 12.93 11.74
C SER A 217 -4.23 12.87 11.35
N SER A 218 -3.88 13.21 10.10
CA SER A 218 -2.54 12.99 9.54
C SER A 218 -2.06 11.57 9.82
N CYS A 219 -2.95 10.61 9.57
CA CYS A 219 -2.90 9.27 10.12
C CYS A 219 -2.71 8.20 9.05
N GLN A 220 -2.25 7.05 9.51
CA GLN A 220 -2.22 5.78 8.76
C GLN A 220 -2.84 4.72 9.65
N LEU A 221 -3.49 3.72 9.05
CA LEU A 221 -4.05 2.58 9.75
C LEU A 221 -4.01 1.35 8.86
N ASP A 222 -3.94 0.18 9.47
CA ASP A 222 -3.97 -1.08 8.74
C ASP A 222 -4.32 -2.25 9.66
N TRP A 223 -4.79 -3.34 9.04
CA TRP A 223 -5.26 -4.57 9.68
C TRP A 223 -4.17 -5.65 9.70
N GLY A 224 -4.10 -6.44 10.78
CA GLY A 224 -3.23 -7.62 10.84
C GLY A 224 -3.67 -8.59 11.93
N ASP A 225 -3.32 -9.87 11.82
CA ASP A 225 -3.60 -10.90 12.83
C ASP A 225 -2.45 -10.95 13.85
N LEU A 226 -2.55 -10.15 14.91
CA LEU A 226 -1.48 -9.97 15.89
C LEU A 226 -1.16 -11.24 16.67
N ASP A 227 -2.18 -12.04 16.99
CA ASP A 227 -2.07 -13.16 17.93
C ASP A 227 -2.23 -14.56 17.29
N GLY A 228 -2.53 -14.59 16.00
CA GLY A 228 -2.57 -15.79 15.16
C GLY A 228 -3.88 -16.56 15.32
N ASP A 229 -4.96 -15.88 15.71
CA ASP A 229 -6.28 -16.48 15.91
C ASP A 229 -7.23 -16.30 14.72
N GLY A 230 -6.80 -15.51 13.72
CA GLY A 230 -7.51 -15.23 12.48
C GLY A 230 -8.48 -14.05 12.56
N ASP A 231 -8.62 -13.37 13.71
CA ASP A 231 -9.35 -12.11 13.82
C ASP A 231 -8.42 -10.94 13.45
N LEU A 232 -8.90 -9.97 12.65
CA LEU A 232 -8.11 -8.79 12.31
C LEU A 232 -8.04 -7.80 13.48
N ASP A 233 -6.82 -7.43 13.85
CA ASP A 233 -6.46 -6.36 14.79
C ASP A 233 -6.06 -5.09 14.02
N LEU A 234 -5.99 -3.94 14.72
CA LEU A 234 -5.77 -2.65 14.08
C LEU A 234 -4.53 -1.95 14.64
N ALA A 235 -3.62 -1.50 13.77
CA ALA A 235 -2.62 -0.49 14.12
C ALA A 235 -3.04 0.87 13.56
N LEU A 236 -2.69 1.95 14.26
CA LEU A 236 -2.85 3.31 13.73
C LEU A 236 -1.75 4.24 14.22
N THR A 237 -1.47 5.26 13.42
CA THR A 237 -0.56 6.37 13.75
C THR A 237 -1.19 7.71 13.38
N GLY A 238 -0.66 8.82 13.89
CA GLY A 238 -1.01 10.17 13.46
C GLY A 238 -1.09 11.17 14.61
N GLU A 239 -2.02 12.12 14.53
CA GLU A 239 -2.26 13.17 15.53
C GLU A 239 -3.68 13.11 16.09
N SER A 240 -3.77 12.89 17.39
CA SER A 240 -5.00 12.95 18.19
C SER A 240 -5.17 14.34 18.84
N ASP A 241 -6.32 14.59 19.47
CA ASP A 241 -6.53 15.79 20.30
C ASP A 241 -5.50 15.96 21.44
N SER A 242 -4.82 14.87 21.83
CA SER A 242 -3.79 14.88 22.89
C SER A 242 -2.36 15.00 22.35
N GLY A 243 -2.17 15.05 21.03
CA GLY A 243 -0.88 15.05 20.35
C GLY A 243 -0.66 13.79 19.51
N PRO A 244 0.59 13.57 19.04
CA PRO A 244 0.90 12.43 18.19
C PRO A 244 0.67 11.10 18.90
N ILE A 245 0.19 10.12 18.16
CA ILE A 245 -0.19 8.79 18.63
C ILE A 245 0.35 7.74 17.65
N ALA A 246 0.80 6.62 18.21
CA ALA A 246 1.02 5.36 17.53
C ALA A 246 0.50 4.29 18.49
N ALA A 247 -0.43 3.44 18.04
CA ALA A 247 -1.14 2.51 18.91
C ALA A 247 -1.51 1.24 18.15
N VAL A 248 -1.59 0.13 18.88
CA VAL A 248 -2.02 -1.18 18.38
C VAL A 248 -3.20 -1.62 19.25
N PHE A 249 -4.29 -1.97 18.59
CA PHE A 249 -5.54 -2.35 19.19
C PHE A 249 -5.86 -3.80 18.86
N GLU A 250 -5.95 -4.62 19.91
CA GLU A 250 -6.38 -6.00 19.79
C GLU A 250 -7.90 -6.05 19.74
N ARG A 251 -8.45 -6.70 18.71
CA ARG A 251 -9.87 -6.98 18.58
C ARG A 251 -10.27 -8.03 19.62
N ARG A 252 -11.39 -7.77 20.28
CA ARG A 252 -12.05 -8.68 21.21
C ARG A 252 -13.48 -8.90 20.74
N ALA A 253 -14.09 -9.97 21.26
CA ALA A 253 -15.44 -10.39 20.93
C ALA A 253 -16.44 -9.23 20.66
N GLY A 254 -17.05 -9.26 19.48
CA GLY A 254 -17.91 -8.19 18.98
C GLY A 254 -17.10 -7.04 18.40
N ASP A 255 -17.59 -5.81 18.60
CA ASP A 255 -17.02 -4.60 18.01
C ASP A 255 -16.00 -3.92 18.94
N THR A 256 -15.32 -4.68 19.82
CA THR A 256 -14.51 -4.12 20.91
C THR A 256 -13.02 -4.16 20.58
N PHE A 257 -12.37 -3.01 20.65
CA PHE A 257 -10.93 -2.86 20.46
C PHE A 257 -10.26 -2.46 21.77
N ILE A 258 -9.18 -3.16 22.15
CA ILE A 258 -8.40 -2.89 23.36
C ILE A 258 -7.02 -2.38 22.96
N ASP A 259 -6.70 -1.14 23.36
CA ASP A 259 -5.33 -0.61 23.26
C ASP A 259 -4.37 -1.46 24.08
N LEU A 260 -3.34 -2.01 23.43
CA LEU A 260 -2.33 -2.83 24.05
C LEU A 260 -1.27 -2.02 24.83
N GLU A 261 -1.29 -0.69 24.69
CA GLU A 261 -0.31 0.22 25.28
C GLU A 261 1.13 -0.19 24.92
N VAL A 262 1.35 -0.62 23.67
CA VAL A 262 2.69 -0.95 23.15
C VAL A 262 3.57 0.30 23.24
N ASP A 263 4.81 0.13 23.71
CA ASP A 263 5.80 1.22 23.81
C ASP A 263 6.32 1.60 22.42
N LEU A 264 5.48 2.31 21.66
CA LEU A 264 5.80 2.81 20.33
C LEU A 264 6.44 4.20 20.41
N PRO A 265 7.40 4.51 19.50
CA PRO A 265 7.93 5.85 19.41
C PRO A 265 6.83 6.86 19.05
N THR A 266 6.94 8.07 19.59
CA THR A 266 6.11 9.19 19.14
C THR A 266 6.56 9.60 17.73
N LEU A 267 5.77 9.23 16.73
CA LEU A 267 6.08 9.43 15.33
C LEU A 267 5.22 10.52 14.70
N TYR A 268 5.80 11.22 13.73
CA TYR A 268 5.15 12.19 12.86
C TYR A 268 5.31 11.78 11.40
N LEU A 269 4.32 12.03 10.56
CA LEU A 269 4.36 11.68 9.13
C LEU A 269 4.74 10.20 8.97
N ALA A 270 4.05 9.37 9.74
CA ALA A 270 4.32 7.96 9.86
C ALA A 270 3.62 7.17 8.76
N ASP A 271 4.10 5.96 8.55
CA ASP A 271 3.48 4.92 7.74
C ASP A 271 3.72 3.56 8.40
N LEU A 272 2.82 2.61 8.16
CA LEU A 272 2.86 1.31 8.82
C LEU A 272 2.31 0.21 7.90
N ASP A 273 2.75 -1.02 8.13
CA ASP A 273 2.26 -2.19 7.40
C ASP A 273 2.42 -3.47 8.25
N TRP A 274 1.50 -4.41 8.10
CA TRP A 274 1.46 -5.69 8.80
C TRP A 274 1.95 -6.86 7.93
N GLY A 275 2.68 -7.81 8.51
CA GLY A 275 3.04 -9.04 7.83
C GLY A 275 3.88 -9.98 8.69
N ASP A 276 3.68 -11.29 8.53
CA ASP A 276 4.43 -12.35 9.24
C ASP A 276 5.84 -12.52 8.66
N PHE A 277 6.79 -11.68 9.06
CA PHE A 277 8.16 -11.68 8.49
C PHE A 277 9.01 -12.88 8.96
N ASP A 278 8.58 -13.62 9.99
CA ASP A 278 9.31 -14.76 10.52
C ASP A 278 8.58 -16.11 10.47
N GLY A 279 7.43 -16.14 9.80
CA GLY A 279 6.66 -17.34 9.48
C GLY A 279 6.08 -18.03 10.72
N ASP A 280 5.80 -17.27 11.78
CA ASP A 280 5.31 -17.81 13.06
C ASP A 280 3.78 -17.77 13.23
N GLY A 281 3.09 -17.34 12.16
CA GLY A 281 1.63 -17.27 12.05
C GLY A 281 1.02 -16.11 12.83
N ARG A 282 1.79 -15.07 13.11
CA ARG A 282 1.34 -13.79 13.68
C ARG A 282 1.92 -12.68 12.84
N ASP A 283 1.09 -11.72 12.48
CA ASP A 283 1.56 -10.58 11.72
C ASP A 283 2.40 -9.67 12.62
N ASP A 284 3.52 -9.23 12.09
CA ASP A 284 4.44 -8.29 12.70
C ASP A 284 4.26 -6.91 12.06
N LEU A 285 4.67 -5.86 12.76
CA LEU A 285 4.43 -4.49 12.34
C LEU A 285 5.74 -3.81 11.96
N VAL A 286 5.83 -3.31 10.73
CA VAL A 286 6.84 -2.31 10.36
C VAL A 286 6.21 -0.93 10.44
N ILE A 287 6.92 0.02 11.05
CA ILE A 287 6.46 1.40 11.17
C ILE A 287 7.60 2.36 10.83
N SER A 288 7.36 3.26 9.88
CA SER A 288 8.29 4.32 9.49
C SER A 288 7.74 5.69 9.86
N GLY A 289 8.59 6.69 10.09
CA GLY A 289 8.15 8.01 10.50
C GLY A 289 9.23 8.89 11.12
N GLY A 290 8.83 10.08 11.56
CA GLY A 290 9.74 11.07 12.13
C GLY A 290 9.72 11.06 13.65
N VAL A 291 10.87 10.83 14.29
CA VAL A 291 11.06 11.07 15.73
C VAL A 291 11.64 12.46 15.94
N LEU A 292 11.07 13.21 16.88
CA LEU A 292 11.54 14.55 17.21
C LEU A 292 12.85 14.51 18.01
N ASP A 293 13.95 14.99 17.43
CA ASP A 293 15.27 15.05 18.06
C ASP A 293 15.94 16.43 17.88
N PRO A 294 16.39 17.07 18.97
CA PRO A 294 15.62 17.99 19.81
C PRO A 294 14.90 19.14 19.08
N ASN A 295 15.10 19.35 17.77
CA ASN A 295 14.40 20.38 16.97
C ASN A 295 14.18 19.98 15.51
N LEU A 296 14.49 18.74 15.12
CA LEU A 296 14.36 18.26 13.76
C LEU A 296 13.75 16.86 13.80
N LEU A 297 12.76 16.60 12.96
CA LEU A 297 12.28 15.25 12.73
C LEU A 297 13.37 14.48 11.98
N ARG A 298 13.82 13.38 12.60
CA ARG A 298 14.72 12.40 12.01
C ARG A 298 13.90 11.16 11.66
N GLY A 299 14.24 10.57 10.51
CA GLY A 299 13.63 9.32 10.08
C GLY A 299 13.89 8.23 11.09
N SER A 300 12.92 7.36 11.26
CA SER A 300 12.93 6.19 12.11
C SER A 300 12.05 5.16 11.44
N THR A 301 12.63 3.99 11.21
CA THR A 301 11.88 2.81 10.78
C THR A 301 12.15 1.73 11.81
N THR A 302 11.09 1.23 12.41
CA THR A 302 11.10 0.30 13.53
C THR A 302 10.32 -0.95 13.12
N LEU A 303 10.88 -2.12 13.42
CA LEU A 303 10.22 -3.40 13.26
C LEU A 303 9.78 -3.90 14.64
N LEU A 304 8.52 -4.26 14.77
CA LEU A 304 7.94 -4.84 15.98
C LEU A 304 7.49 -6.26 15.68
N ARG A 305 8.08 -7.21 16.40
CA ARG A 305 7.68 -8.60 16.34
C ARG A 305 6.54 -8.88 17.32
N SER A 306 5.50 -9.53 16.83
CA SER A 306 4.38 -10.09 17.58
C SER A 306 4.78 -11.34 18.34
N THR A 307 4.35 -11.42 19.60
CA THR A 307 4.61 -12.56 20.48
C THR A 307 3.31 -12.96 21.18
N PRO A 308 3.22 -14.18 21.74
CA PRO A 308 2.07 -14.59 22.55
C PRO A 308 1.81 -13.74 23.80
N THR A 309 2.63 -12.72 24.07
CA THR A 309 2.52 -11.81 25.21
C THR A 309 2.45 -10.34 24.80
N GLY A 310 2.16 -10.05 23.52
CA GLY A 310 2.17 -8.71 22.92
C GLY A 310 3.38 -8.49 22.01
N MET A 311 3.66 -7.23 21.66
CA MET A 311 4.72 -6.88 20.68
C MET A 311 6.06 -6.52 21.33
N ARG A 312 7.15 -6.71 20.58
CA ARG A 312 8.50 -6.29 20.97
C ARG A 312 9.28 -5.77 19.78
N GLU A 313 9.98 -4.65 19.97
CA GLU A 313 10.92 -4.12 18.98
C GLU A 313 12.03 -5.15 18.65
N VAL A 314 12.28 -5.34 17.35
CA VAL A 314 13.43 -6.09 16.84
C VAL A 314 14.63 -5.14 16.79
N PRO A 315 15.71 -5.40 17.55
CA PRO A 315 16.83 -4.48 17.63
C PRO A 315 17.72 -4.55 16.40
N ASP A 316 18.10 -3.37 15.88
CA ASP A 316 19.03 -3.19 14.76
C ASP A 316 18.74 -4.08 13.53
N PRO A 317 17.51 -4.07 12.98
CA PRO A 317 17.12 -4.98 11.91
C PRO A 317 17.79 -4.66 10.57
N GLY A 318 18.53 -3.55 10.45
CA GLY A 318 19.16 -3.14 9.18
C GLY A 318 18.26 -2.28 8.28
N LEU A 319 17.10 -1.85 8.77
CA LEU A 319 16.16 -1.00 8.04
C LEU A 319 16.68 0.44 7.84
N SER A 320 16.29 1.05 6.73
CA SER A 320 16.59 2.47 6.46
C SER A 320 15.70 3.36 7.33
N HIS A 321 16.30 4.23 8.14
CA HIS A 321 15.56 5.13 9.04
C HIS A 321 15.01 6.35 8.27
N LEU A 322 13.74 6.29 7.85
CA LEU A 322 13.11 7.29 6.99
C LEU A 322 11.81 7.83 7.57
N LEU A 323 11.31 8.95 7.04
CA LEU A 323 10.03 9.57 7.40
C LEU A 323 9.29 10.12 6.18
N ALA A 324 7.96 10.27 6.31
CA ALA A 324 7.05 10.92 5.35
C ALA A 324 7.01 10.32 3.94
N GLY A 325 7.53 9.12 3.71
CA GLY A 325 7.29 8.37 2.48
C GLY A 325 6.28 7.27 2.75
N GLY A 326 6.62 6.04 2.38
CA GLY A 326 5.84 4.87 2.77
C GLY A 326 6.71 3.64 3.07
N VAL A 327 6.09 2.61 3.64
CA VAL A 327 6.69 1.31 3.94
C VAL A 327 5.71 0.19 3.57
N ALA A 328 6.21 -0.90 2.98
CA ALA A 328 5.41 -2.11 2.80
C ALA A 328 6.26 -3.39 2.86
N TRP A 329 5.59 -4.47 3.23
CA TRP A 329 6.02 -5.85 3.09
C TRP A 329 5.76 -6.37 1.67
N THR A 330 6.62 -7.28 1.21
CA THR A 330 6.52 -7.95 -0.10
C THR A 330 7.46 -9.14 -0.14
N ASP A 331 7.18 -10.20 -0.90
CA ASP A 331 8.18 -11.26 -1.18
C ASP A 331 8.93 -10.91 -2.48
N TYR A 332 9.90 -9.99 -2.40
CA TYR A 332 10.47 -9.36 -3.59
C TYR A 332 11.36 -10.32 -4.40
N ASP A 333 12.09 -11.21 -3.72
CA ASP A 333 12.98 -12.20 -4.38
C ASP A 333 12.40 -13.61 -4.49
N VAL A 334 11.12 -13.78 -4.14
CA VAL A 334 10.31 -14.99 -4.30
C VAL A 334 10.92 -16.18 -3.55
N ASP A 335 11.45 -15.91 -2.36
CA ASP A 335 12.04 -16.92 -1.48
C ASP A 335 11.08 -17.37 -0.35
N GLY A 336 9.95 -16.67 -0.22
CA GLY A 336 8.88 -16.95 0.72
C GLY A 336 9.01 -16.23 2.06
N ASP A 337 10.08 -15.48 2.29
CA ASP A 337 10.24 -14.60 3.44
C ASP A 337 9.84 -13.15 3.06
N LEU A 338 9.08 -12.46 3.91
CA LEU A 338 8.70 -11.06 3.61
C LEU A 338 9.90 -10.11 3.71
N ASP A 339 10.09 -9.34 2.65
CA ASP A 339 11.03 -8.24 2.44
C ASP A 339 10.37 -6.88 2.68
N VAL A 340 11.17 -5.81 2.75
CA VAL A 340 10.67 -4.45 3.02
C VAL A 340 11.02 -3.50 1.89
N ILE A 341 10.01 -2.79 1.39
CA ILE A 341 10.19 -1.56 0.60
C ILE A 341 9.99 -0.38 1.53
N VAL A 342 10.89 0.60 1.50
CA VAL A 342 10.76 1.84 2.26
C VAL A 342 11.19 3.04 1.44
N THR A 343 10.42 4.12 1.49
CA THR A 343 10.75 5.41 0.88
C THR A 343 10.57 6.55 1.88
N GLY A 344 11.25 7.67 1.68
CA GLY A 344 11.14 8.80 2.61
C GLY A 344 12.29 9.77 2.54
N ALA A 345 12.54 10.43 3.67
CA ALA A 345 13.73 11.23 3.91
C ALA A 345 14.38 10.93 5.26
N GLU A 346 15.71 11.08 5.31
CA GLU A 346 16.49 10.90 6.55
C GLU A 346 16.11 11.96 7.62
N THR A 347 15.73 13.16 7.17
CA THR A 347 15.14 14.22 8.00
C THR A 347 14.22 15.08 7.12
N VAL A 348 13.38 15.92 7.72
CA VAL A 348 12.52 16.87 6.95
C VAL A 348 13.27 17.86 6.05
N LEU A 349 14.58 18.05 6.25
CA LEU A 349 15.46 18.87 5.39
C LEU A 349 16.58 18.05 4.77
N GLY A 350 16.53 16.73 4.93
CA GLY A 350 17.61 15.81 4.62
C GLY A 350 17.52 15.27 3.20
N ARG A 351 18.47 14.39 2.90
CA ARG A 351 18.44 13.59 1.68
C ARG A 351 17.20 12.71 1.69
N ARG A 352 16.50 12.64 0.56
CA ARG A 352 15.48 11.63 0.35
C ARG A 352 16.14 10.32 -0.06
N ALA A 353 15.68 9.23 0.53
CA ALA A 353 16.16 7.90 0.17
C ALA A 353 14.99 6.93 0.09
N GLY A 354 15.16 5.88 -0.70
CA GLY A 354 14.31 4.70 -0.65
C GLY A 354 15.16 3.47 -0.91
N ALA A 355 14.66 2.31 -0.50
CA ALA A 355 15.34 1.05 -0.68
C ALA A 355 14.34 -0.11 -0.74
N VAL A 356 14.73 -1.15 -1.48
CA VAL A 356 14.21 -2.50 -1.33
C VAL A 356 15.21 -3.26 -0.46
N LEU A 357 14.74 -3.87 0.62
CA LEU A 357 15.57 -4.59 1.57
C LEU A 357 15.12 -6.04 1.72
N ILE A 358 16.06 -6.96 1.53
CA ILE A 358 15.81 -8.41 1.57
C ILE A 358 16.00 -8.93 2.99
N ASN A 359 15.07 -9.76 3.43
CA ASN A 359 15.07 -10.44 4.71
C ASN A 359 16.04 -11.63 4.69
N GLU A 360 17.08 -11.56 5.51
CA GLU A 360 18.06 -12.65 5.69
C GLU A 360 17.89 -13.32 7.06
N GLY A 361 16.66 -13.74 7.38
CA GLY A 361 16.32 -14.39 8.65
C GLY A 361 16.17 -13.42 9.82
N GLY A 362 15.41 -12.35 9.60
CA GLY A 362 15.10 -11.29 10.57
C GLY A 362 16.11 -10.14 10.59
N THR A 363 17.05 -10.12 9.65
CA THR A 363 17.93 -8.97 9.39
C THR A 363 17.87 -8.60 7.93
N PHE A 364 17.77 -7.30 7.63
CA PHE A 364 17.49 -6.80 6.31
C PHE A 364 18.76 -6.23 5.67
N ARG A 365 19.03 -6.61 4.41
CA ARG A 365 20.09 -6.00 3.60
C ARG A 365 19.49 -5.23 2.43
N THR A 366 20.06 -4.09 2.09
CA THR A 366 19.64 -3.37 0.88
C THR A 366 20.00 -4.15 -0.38
N GLU A 367 19.01 -4.45 -1.21
CA GLU A 367 19.21 -4.97 -2.58
C GLU A 367 19.29 -3.81 -3.57
N PHE A 368 18.29 -2.93 -3.58
CA PHE A 368 18.20 -1.81 -4.52
C PHE A 368 17.98 -0.49 -3.80
N ILE A 369 18.51 0.59 -4.40
CA ILE A 369 18.24 1.96 -3.96
C ILE A 369 17.16 2.55 -4.86
N LEU A 370 16.07 2.96 -4.22
CA LEU A 370 14.95 3.65 -4.88
C LEU A 370 15.12 5.17 -4.77
N ALA A 371 14.36 5.88 -5.60
CA ALA A 371 14.16 7.32 -5.38
C ALA A 371 13.49 7.51 -4.02
N GLY A 372 14.04 8.40 -3.20
CA GLY A 372 13.37 8.79 -1.96
C GLY A 372 12.28 9.80 -2.23
N LEU A 373 11.11 9.57 -1.66
CA LEU A 373 9.94 10.41 -1.85
C LEU A 373 9.37 10.84 -0.50
N THR A 374 8.87 12.07 -0.41
CA THR A 374 8.10 12.51 0.78
C THR A 374 6.70 12.95 0.37
N GLN A 375 5.75 13.00 1.31
CA GLN A 375 4.33 13.18 0.99
C GLN A 375 3.91 12.21 -0.11
N GLY A 376 4.41 10.99 0.04
CA GLY A 376 4.31 9.93 -0.93
C GLY A 376 3.40 8.83 -0.43
N ASP A 377 3.14 7.92 -1.33
CA ASP A 377 2.41 6.68 -1.10
C ASP A 377 3.05 5.61 -1.98
N LEU A 378 2.87 4.36 -1.62
CA LEU A 378 3.35 3.22 -2.40
C LEU A 378 2.29 2.13 -2.45
N ALA A 379 2.26 1.39 -3.56
CA ALA A 379 1.44 0.20 -3.70
C ALA A 379 2.33 -0.93 -4.23
N VAL A 380 2.07 -2.14 -3.75
CA VAL A 380 2.80 -3.36 -4.10
C VAL A 380 1.81 -4.41 -4.59
N GLY A 381 2.21 -5.20 -5.59
CA GLY A 381 1.51 -6.42 -5.98
C GLY A 381 1.97 -6.93 -7.34
N ASP A 382 1.76 -8.22 -7.57
CA ASP A 382 1.92 -8.87 -8.87
C ASP A 382 0.89 -8.35 -9.87
N TYR A 383 1.27 -7.34 -10.65
CA TYR A 383 0.35 -6.65 -11.56
C TYR A 383 -0.09 -7.47 -12.76
N ASN A 384 0.63 -8.53 -13.12
CA ASN A 384 0.46 -9.25 -14.39
C ASN A 384 0.32 -10.78 -14.23
N ASP A 385 0.19 -11.26 -12.99
CA ASP A 385 0.11 -12.67 -12.58
C ASP A 385 1.33 -13.49 -13.06
N ASP A 386 2.53 -12.91 -12.97
CA ASP A 386 3.79 -13.58 -13.33
C ASP A 386 4.57 -14.18 -12.15
N GLY A 387 4.12 -13.88 -10.93
CA GLY A 387 4.65 -14.39 -9.66
C GLY A 387 5.72 -13.51 -9.02
N ASP A 388 6.03 -12.33 -9.58
CA ASP A 388 6.84 -11.31 -8.94
C ASP A 388 5.99 -10.12 -8.50
N ASP A 389 6.19 -9.64 -7.27
CA ASP A 389 5.58 -8.37 -6.85
C ASP A 389 6.26 -7.17 -7.54
N ASP A 390 5.43 -6.31 -8.14
CA ASP A 390 5.80 -5.01 -8.68
C ASP A 390 5.31 -3.89 -7.78
N PHE A 391 5.77 -2.66 -8.04
CA PHE A 391 5.38 -1.56 -7.17
C PHE A 391 5.30 -0.20 -7.85
N PHE A 392 4.37 0.61 -7.36
CA PHE A 392 4.23 2.00 -7.74
C PHE A 392 4.62 2.89 -6.57
N ILE A 393 5.47 3.89 -6.82
CA ILE A 393 5.80 4.91 -5.83
C ILE A 393 5.44 6.29 -6.36
N LEU A 394 4.89 7.13 -5.48
CA LEU A 394 4.65 8.54 -5.79
C LEU A 394 5.02 9.45 -4.62
N GLY A 395 5.15 10.75 -4.91
CA GLY A 395 5.39 11.78 -3.90
C GLY A 395 6.26 12.90 -4.44
N LEU A 396 6.97 13.57 -3.54
CA LEU A 396 7.91 14.64 -3.88
C LEU A 396 9.35 14.11 -3.96
N ASN A 397 10.14 14.58 -4.91
CA ASN A 397 11.57 14.27 -5.01
C ASN A 397 12.46 15.33 -4.31
N ASP A 398 13.79 15.20 -4.41
CA ASP A 398 14.75 16.10 -3.74
C ASP A 398 14.62 17.57 -4.17
N GLU A 399 14.12 17.83 -5.39
CA GLU A 399 13.82 19.19 -5.87
C GLU A 399 12.45 19.72 -5.42
N GLY A 400 11.67 18.93 -4.69
CA GLY A 400 10.29 19.25 -4.32
C GLY A 400 9.34 19.19 -5.51
N LEU A 401 9.68 18.43 -6.56
CA LEU A 401 8.83 18.18 -7.72
C LEU A 401 8.08 16.87 -7.54
N PRO A 402 6.80 16.79 -7.95
CA PRO A 402 6.08 15.54 -7.95
C PRO A 402 6.74 14.51 -8.86
N PHE A 403 6.72 13.28 -8.40
CA PHE A 403 7.32 12.12 -9.00
C PHE A 403 6.37 10.94 -8.81
N GLY A 404 6.22 10.13 -9.85
CA GLY A 404 5.45 8.90 -9.82
C GLY A 404 6.07 7.93 -10.82
N ASN A 405 6.31 6.70 -10.43
CA ASN A 405 6.89 5.67 -11.28
C ASN A 405 6.34 4.30 -10.93
N PHE A 406 6.04 3.54 -11.97
CA PHE A 406 5.87 2.09 -11.89
C PHE A 406 7.25 1.44 -12.00
N ILE A 407 7.52 0.51 -11.10
CA ILE A 407 8.81 -0.18 -10.97
C ILE A 407 8.52 -1.66 -11.13
N MET A 408 9.07 -2.20 -12.22
CA MET A 408 8.88 -3.57 -12.62
C MET A 408 10.02 -4.42 -12.06
N ASN A 409 9.69 -5.39 -11.22
CA ASN A 409 10.59 -6.43 -10.74
C ASN A 409 11.05 -7.32 -11.90
N GLN A 410 12.24 -7.90 -11.78
CA GLN A 410 12.88 -8.67 -12.84
C GLN A 410 13.49 -9.96 -12.30
N THR A 411 12.94 -10.49 -11.20
CA THR A 411 13.29 -11.82 -10.69
C THR A 411 12.89 -12.88 -11.74
N PHE A 412 11.72 -12.71 -12.36
CA PHE A 412 11.26 -13.28 -13.61
C PHE A 412 11.29 -12.22 -14.73
N PRO A 413 12.33 -12.25 -15.60
CA PRO A 413 12.52 -11.16 -16.58
C PRO A 413 11.40 -11.03 -17.62
N GLU A 414 10.81 -9.85 -17.66
CA GLU A 414 9.83 -9.45 -18.66
C GLU A 414 10.45 -8.76 -19.89
N ILE A 415 9.86 -8.99 -21.08
CA ILE A 415 10.31 -8.31 -22.30
C ILE A 415 9.56 -6.98 -22.47
N VAL A 416 10.21 -5.90 -22.03
CA VAL A 416 9.66 -4.55 -22.19
C VAL A 416 10.06 -3.93 -23.55
N PRO A 417 9.12 -3.36 -24.32
CA PRO A 417 9.45 -2.65 -25.55
C PRO A 417 10.36 -1.43 -25.29
N PRO A 418 11.37 -1.14 -26.15
CA PRO A 418 12.39 -0.12 -25.87
C PRO A 418 11.91 1.32 -25.65
N GLY A 419 10.63 1.62 -25.90
CA GLY A 419 10.03 2.94 -25.70
C GLY A 419 9.34 3.13 -24.35
N PHE A 420 9.22 2.07 -23.54
CA PHE A 420 8.57 2.09 -22.23
C PHE A 420 9.56 2.14 -21.06
N VAL A 421 10.80 1.69 -21.26
CA VAL A 421 11.83 1.75 -20.22
C VAL A 421 12.39 3.16 -20.10
N ARG A 422 12.27 3.73 -18.90
CA ARG A 422 12.91 5.00 -18.53
C ARG A 422 14.41 4.75 -18.34
N ARG A 423 15.24 5.51 -19.06
CA ARG A 423 16.72 5.40 -18.99
C ARG A 423 17.35 6.39 -18.04
#